data_AF-A0A7W1VUF6-F1
#
_entry.id   AF-A0A7W1VUF6-F1
#
_cell.length_a   1.000
_cell.length_b   1.000
_cell.length_c   1.000
_cell.angle_alpha   90.00
_cell.angle_beta   90.00
_cell.angle_gamma   90.00
#
_symmetry.space_group_name_H-M   'P 1'
#
loop_
_entity.id
_entity.type
_entity.pdbx_description
1 polymer ?
#
loop_
_entity_poly.entity_id
_entity_poly.type
_entity_poly.pdbx_seq_one_letter_code
_entity_poly.pdbx_strand_id
1 'polypeptide(L)'
;MKTPRKIIVVGGVAGGASAAAKARRVDEQAEIHIFERGPYISFANCGLPYFIAGEIKDREKLIILTPEALWARSRIHAHVNHEVVSIDRQAKSVVIKGPDGSEQEWSYDKLILSQGARAIVPPISGVQLPHVFTLRDIPDMDRIAQFLNERQPRHAVVIGGGFIGLEMAEAFHHRGLRVTVVERGPHPLPLLDSDMARHLQNELQTADFNFKCSAETTAFNPSTVTFADGSEVPADLVLLSVGVKAEVELAKAAGLEIGVTGGVKTNGRMESSDPDIYAVGDAAETIHALTGARARIALAGPANRQGRIAGANAAGSKLIYPGALGTSIVRVLHTTIGFTGLNTAQAAKAGFTFFTSLTRDNSHAHYYPGAKPIMIKVVAEEGTGRLLGAQVLGEIGVDKRIDVLATAIAGKMSVFDLENLDLAYSPPFGSANDPVNIAGFVASHIARGDINTVSPEKWLPNGDFVLDVRDPDELEQFGKLDGATNIPLSQLRAATDRLPQDRRIVTYCQKGLRGYHAACLLRGSGFEDVANLQGGFLQAKLNNIPCEAPPGLG
;
A
#
# COMPACT_ATOMS: atom_id res chain seq x y z
N MET A 1 -36.46 -28.39 -17.91
CA MET A 1 -35.93 -27.54 -16.83
C MET A 1 -34.42 -27.66 -16.85
N LYS A 2 -33.69 -26.57 -16.65
CA LYS A 2 -32.22 -26.62 -16.60
C LYS A 2 -31.82 -27.33 -15.31
N THR A 3 -31.00 -28.38 -15.38
CA THR A 3 -30.50 -29.06 -14.18
C THR A 3 -29.78 -28.01 -13.30
N PRO A 4 -30.15 -27.90 -12.01
CA PRO A 4 -29.55 -26.90 -11.15
C PRO A 4 -28.06 -27.22 -10.97
N ARG A 5 -27.21 -26.20 -11.13
CA ARG A 5 -25.75 -26.37 -11.03
C ARG A 5 -25.34 -26.50 -9.59
N LYS A 6 -24.49 -27.47 -9.28
CA LYS A 6 -23.83 -27.59 -7.98
C LYS A 6 -22.49 -26.84 -7.98
N ILE A 7 -22.42 -25.76 -7.21
CA ILE A 7 -21.26 -24.89 -7.09
C ILE A 7 -20.65 -25.06 -5.70
N ILE A 8 -19.42 -25.55 -5.65
CA ILE A 8 -18.64 -25.66 -4.41
C ILE A 8 -17.64 -24.50 -4.34
N VAL A 9 -17.55 -23.87 -3.19
CA VAL A 9 -16.62 -22.77 -2.89
C VAL A 9 -15.74 -23.17 -1.70
N VAL A 10 -14.42 -23.10 -1.87
CA VAL A 10 -13.42 -23.44 -0.85
C VAL A 10 -12.85 -22.17 -0.24
N GLY A 11 -13.19 -21.90 1.02
CA GLY A 11 -12.88 -20.66 1.74
C GLY A 11 -14.06 -19.69 1.77
N GLY A 12 -14.48 -19.26 2.96
CA GLY A 12 -15.71 -18.52 3.21
C GLY A 12 -15.57 -17.03 3.49
N VAL A 13 -14.43 -16.43 3.16
CA VAL A 13 -14.13 -15.01 3.46
C VAL A 13 -14.24 -14.14 2.19
N ALA A 14 -13.32 -13.22 1.92
CA ALA A 14 -13.49 -12.17 0.89
C ALA A 14 -13.86 -12.69 -0.51
N GLY A 15 -13.01 -13.55 -1.10
CA GLY A 15 -13.24 -14.08 -2.45
C GLY A 15 -14.43 -15.03 -2.53
N GLY A 16 -14.46 -16.03 -1.65
CA GLY A 16 -15.47 -17.08 -1.67
C GLY A 16 -16.88 -16.61 -1.29
N ALA A 17 -17.04 -15.79 -0.25
CA ALA A 17 -18.35 -15.25 0.11
C ALA A 17 -18.90 -14.33 -0.99
N SER A 18 -18.04 -13.50 -1.60
CA SER A 18 -18.41 -12.66 -2.75
C SER A 18 -18.84 -13.51 -3.95
N ALA A 19 -18.11 -14.60 -4.24
CA ALA A 19 -18.43 -15.54 -5.31
C ALA A 19 -19.77 -16.24 -5.09
N ALA A 20 -19.98 -16.84 -3.92
CA ALA A 20 -21.21 -17.55 -3.58
C ALA A 20 -22.42 -16.61 -3.66
N ALA A 21 -22.32 -15.41 -3.04
CA ALA A 21 -23.40 -14.43 -3.06
C ALA A 21 -23.72 -13.93 -4.48
N LYS A 22 -22.71 -13.77 -5.34
CA LYS A 22 -22.95 -13.38 -6.74
C LYS A 22 -23.50 -14.54 -7.57
N ALA A 23 -23.07 -15.78 -7.34
CA ALA A 23 -23.59 -16.96 -8.01
C ALA A 23 -25.09 -17.11 -7.78
N ARG A 24 -25.57 -17.00 -6.52
CA ARG A 24 -27.00 -17.00 -6.20
C ARG A 24 -27.78 -15.96 -7.00
N ARG A 25 -27.29 -14.71 -7.05
CA ARG A 25 -27.95 -13.63 -7.80
C ARG A 25 -27.94 -13.81 -9.32
N VAL A 26 -27.18 -14.77 -9.85
CA VAL A 26 -27.13 -15.09 -11.27
C VAL A 26 -28.00 -16.30 -11.59
N ASP A 27 -28.05 -17.28 -10.68
CA ASP A 27 -28.81 -18.51 -10.84
C ASP A 27 -29.52 -18.88 -9.52
N GLU A 28 -30.81 -18.57 -9.46
CA GLU A 28 -31.64 -18.83 -8.28
C GLU A 28 -31.84 -20.33 -8.02
N GLN A 29 -31.60 -21.18 -9.02
CA GLN A 29 -31.74 -22.63 -8.90
C GLN A 29 -30.42 -23.33 -8.52
N ALA A 30 -29.28 -22.65 -8.58
CA ALA A 30 -28.00 -23.26 -8.25
C ALA A 30 -27.97 -23.76 -6.78
N GLU A 31 -27.38 -24.94 -6.59
CA GLU A 31 -27.03 -25.49 -5.28
C GLU A 31 -25.63 -24.97 -4.92
N ILE A 32 -25.50 -24.20 -3.83
CA ILE A 32 -24.26 -23.48 -3.52
C ILE A 32 -23.80 -23.84 -2.11
N HIS A 33 -22.59 -24.37 -2.03
CA HIS A 33 -21.94 -24.75 -0.77
C HIS A 33 -20.62 -24.00 -0.60
N ILE A 34 -20.42 -23.42 0.58
CA ILE A 34 -19.13 -22.89 1.04
C ILE A 34 -18.60 -23.87 2.08
N PHE A 35 -17.34 -24.29 1.92
CA PHE A 35 -16.61 -25.02 2.95
C PHE A 35 -15.50 -24.14 3.49
N GLU A 36 -15.54 -23.91 4.80
CA GLU A 36 -14.58 -23.10 5.54
C GLU A 36 -13.97 -23.95 6.64
N ARG A 37 -12.63 -24.05 6.66
CA ARG A 37 -11.91 -24.85 7.65
C ARG A 37 -11.97 -24.22 9.04
N GLY A 38 -12.07 -22.90 9.10
CA GLY A 38 -12.19 -22.15 10.35
C GLY A 38 -13.63 -22.10 10.87
N PRO A 39 -13.80 -21.54 12.08
CA PRO A 39 -15.11 -21.44 12.73
C PRO A 39 -15.98 -20.29 12.19
N TYR A 40 -15.41 -19.37 11.39
CA TYR A 40 -16.10 -18.17 10.94
C TYR A 40 -16.01 -17.99 9.42
N ILE A 41 -17.13 -17.59 8.82
CA ILE A 41 -17.18 -17.05 7.45
C ILE A 41 -17.27 -15.52 7.50
N SER A 42 -16.96 -14.87 6.38
CA SER A 42 -17.23 -13.44 6.16
C SER A 42 -16.80 -12.54 7.33
N PHE A 43 -15.65 -12.80 7.95
CA PHE A 43 -15.14 -11.93 8.99
C PHE A 43 -14.23 -10.82 8.42
N ALA A 44 -14.15 -9.71 9.13
CA ALA A 44 -13.36 -8.54 8.74
C ALA A 44 -11.89 -8.72 9.11
N ASN A 45 -11.11 -9.43 8.28
CA ASN A 45 -9.65 -9.59 8.49
C ASN A 45 -8.93 -8.24 8.70
N CYS A 46 -9.34 -7.21 7.95
CA CYS A 46 -8.76 -5.87 8.06
C CYS A 46 -9.11 -5.18 9.39
N GLY A 47 -10.12 -5.65 10.12
CA GLY A 47 -10.52 -5.12 11.43
C GLY A 47 -9.72 -5.69 12.60
N LEU A 48 -8.95 -6.77 12.40
CA LEU A 48 -8.28 -7.49 13.49
C LEU A 48 -7.25 -6.60 14.23
N PRO A 49 -6.36 -5.84 13.56
CA PRO A 49 -5.43 -4.94 14.26
C PRO A 49 -6.16 -3.88 15.10
N TYR A 50 -7.28 -3.34 14.60
CA TYR A 50 -8.04 -2.29 15.27
C TYR A 50 -8.85 -2.81 16.48
N PHE A 51 -9.23 -4.09 16.48
CA PHE A 51 -9.74 -4.74 17.70
C PHE A 51 -8.63 -4.97 18.72
N ILE A 52 -7.46 -5.42 18.27
CA ILE A 52 -6.27 -5.57 19.13
C ILE A 52 -5.88 -4.21 19.72
N ALA A 53 -5.95 -3.11 18.97
CA ALA A 53 -5.73 -1.76 19.46
C ALA A 53 -6.75 -1.35 20.55
N GLY A 54 -7.98 -1.86 20.47
CA GLY A 54 -9.10 -1.47 21.33
C GLY A 54 -10.01 -0.38 20.74
N GLU A 55 -9.76 0.01 19.48
CA GLU A 55 -10.61 0.96 18.74
C GLU A 55 -11.94 0.31 18.35
N ILE A 56 -11.89 -0.94 17.87
CA ILE A 56 -13.07 -1.79 17.74
C ILE A 56 -13.27 -2.51 19.08
N LYS A 57 -14.24 -2.06 19.86
CA LYS A 57 -14.50 -2.60 21.21
C LYS A 57 -15.26 -3.92 21.22
N ASP A 58 -16.06 -4.15 20.19
CA ASP A 58 -16.98 -5.29 20.12
C ASP A 58 -16.47 -6.30 19.08
N ARG A 59 -16.09 -7.47 19.57
CA ARG A 59 -15.58 -8.58 18.75
C ARG A 59 -16.59 -9.04 17.71
N GLU A 60 -17.87 -9.03 18.04
CA GLU A 60 -18.93 -9.52 17.16
C GLU A 60 -19.12 -8.63 15.92
N LYS A 61 -18.69 -7.36 15.97
CA LYS A 61 -18.66 -6.48 14.79
C LYS A 61 -17.68 -6.95 13.71
N LEU A 62 -16.73 -7.80 14.05
CA LEU A 62 -15.82 -8.41 13.08
C LEU A 62 -16.48 -9.56 12.32
N ILE A 63 -17.58 -10.12 12.82
CA ILE A 63 -18.35 -11.18 12.15
C ILE A 63 -19.44 -10.51 11.31
N ILE A 64 -19.20 -10.37 10.01
CA ILE A 64 -20.13 -9.65 9.12
C ILE A 64 -21.36 -10.52 8.81
N LEU A 65 -21.19 -11.84 8.75
CA LEU A 65 -22.28 -12.76 8.41
C LEU A 65 -22.07 -14.13 9.05
N THR A 66 -23.12 -14.70 9.62
CA THR A 66 -23.14 -16.08 10.12
C THR A 66 -23.67 -17.04 9.05
N PRO A 67 -23.41 -18.36 9.15
CA PRO A 67 -23.99 -19.37 8.27
C PRO A 67 -25.52 -19.30 8.20
N GLU A 68 -26.21 -19.09 9.32
CA GLU A 68 -27.67 -19.04 9.41
C GLU A 68 -28.22 -17.79 8.70
N ALA A 69 -27.58 -16.64 8.93
CA ALA A 69 -27.94 -15.40 8.26
C ALA A 69 -27.69 -15.47 6.74
N LEU A 70 -26.61 -16.12 6.32
CA LEU A 70 -26.32 -16.37 4.91
C LEU A 70 -27.37 -17.28 4.26
N TRP A 71 -27.75 -18.36 4.93
CA TRP A 71 -28.81 -19.26 4.47
C TRP A 71 -30.15 -18.55 4.34
N ALA A 72 -30.58 -17.84 5.39
CA ALA A 72 -31.86 -17.14 5.41
C ALA A 72 -31.97 -16.10 4.27
N ARG A 73 -30.86 -15.40 3.99
CA ARG A 73 -30.81 -14.33 2.98
C ARG A 73 -30.66 -14.85 1.56
N SER A 74 -29.82 -15.87 1.35
CA SER A 74 -29.31 -16.21 0.01
C SER A 74 -29.40 -17.69 -0.33
N ARG A 75 -29.97 -18.54 0.54
CA ARG A 75 -30.05 -19.99 0.34
C ARG A 75 -28.70 -20.60 -0.07
N ILE A 76 -27.63 -20.16 0.60
CA ILE A 76 -26.27 -20.69 0.45
C ILE A 76 -25.95 -21.44 1.73
N HIS A 77 -25.52 -22.69 1.60
CA HIS A 77 -25.06 -23.48 2.74
C HIS A 77 -23.60 -23.15 3.02
N ALA A 78 -23.30 -22.71 4.25
CA ALA A 78 -21.93 -22.55 4.71
C ALA A 78 -21.62 -23.58 5.80
N HIS A 79 -20.59 -24.37 5.54
CA HIS A 79 -20.10 -25.43 6.42
C HIS A 79 -18.78 -24.96 7.03
N VAL A 80 -18.84 -24.47 8.27
CA VAL A 80 -17.65 -24.07 9.06
C VAL A 80 -17.02 -25.29 9.72
N ASN A 81 -15.73 -25.22 10.05
CA ASN A 81 -14.93 -26.36 10.54
C ASN A 81 -14.94 -27.57 9.57
N HIS A 82 -15.06 -27.32 8.27
CA HIS A 82 -15.00 -28.33 7.22
C HIS A 82 -13.89 -28.00 6.24
N GLU A 83 -12.91 -28.88 6.12
CA GLU A 83 -11.73 -28.67 5.28
C GLU A 83 -11.82 -29.50 4.00
N VAL A 84 -11.62 -28.86 2.85
CA VAL A 84 -11.46 -29.59 1.58
C VAL A 84 -10.02 -30.06 1.46
N VAL A 85 -9.83 -31.38 1.47
CA VAL A 85 -8.50 -32.03 1.56
C VAL A 85 -8.00 -32.57 0.23
N SER A 86 -8.88 -32.87 -0.72
CA SER A 86 -8.50 -33.32 -2.07
C SER A 86 -9.53 -32.91 -3.13
N ILE A 87 -9.09 -32.86 -4.40
CA ILE A 87 -9.93 -32.63 -5.58
C ILE A 87 -9.65 -33.75 -6.58
N ASP A 88 -10.69 -34.46 -7.00
CA ASP A 88 -10.67 -35.31 -8.19
C ASP A 88 -11.32 -34.54 -9.35
N ARG A 89 -10.51 -34.20 -10.35
CA ARG A 89 -10.95 -33.45 -11.53
C ARG A 89 -11.69 -34.32 -12.54
N GLN A 90 -11.34 -35.61 -12.62
CA GLN A 90 -11.97 -36.53 -13.57
C GLN A 90 -13.36 -36.92 -13.08
N ALA A 91 -13.47 -37.26 -11.79
CA ALA A 91 -14.74 -37.56 -11.15
C ALA A 91 -15.58 -36.31 -10.84
N LYS A 92 -14.99 -35.11 -10.94
CA LYS A 92 -15.58 -33.82 -10.54
C LYS A 92 -16.11 -33.86 -9.10
N SER A 93 -15.25 -34.29 -8.19
CA SER A 93 -15.58 -34.36 -6.77
C SER A 93 -14.46 -33.83 -5.88
N VAL A 94 -14.82 -33.50 -4.64
CA VAL A 94 -13.89 -33.09 -3.58
C VAL A 94 -14.11 -33.95 -2.36
N VAL A 95 -13.04 -34.20 -1.60
CA VAL A 95 -13.14 -34.83 -0.28
C VAL A 95 -13.12 -33.76 0.79
N ILE A 96 -14.07 -33.85 1.71
CA ILE A 96 -14.29 -32.87 2.78
C ILE A 96 -14.13 -33.58 4.11
N LYS A 97 -13.21 -33.06 4.92
CA LYS A 97 -12.98 -33.50 6.30
C LYS A 97 -13.82 -32.67 7.25
N GLY A 98 -14.72 -33.33 7.98
CA GLY A 98 -15.56 -32.73 9.01
C GLY A 98 -14.84 -32.50 10.35
N PRO A 99 -15.49 -31.84 11.31
CA PRO A 99 -14.92 -31.53 12.62
C PRO A 99 -14.67 -32.78 13.49
N ASP A 100 -15.37 -33.88 13.21
CA ASP A 100 -15.17 -35.19 13.86
C ASP A 100 -14.05 -36.02 13.20
N GLY A 101 -13.42 -35.49 12.14
CA GLY A 101 -12.41 -36.18 11.35
C GLY A 101 -12.96 -37.12 10.29
N SER A 102 -14.29 -37.22 10.13
CA SER A 102 -14.89 -37.99 9.04
C SER A 102 -14.60 -37.35 7.69
N GLU A 103 -14.41 -38.18 6.66
CA GLU A 103 -14.20 -37.73 5.29
C GLU A 103 -15.38 -38.13 4.40
N GLN A 104 -15.87 -37.17 3.61
CA GLN A 104 -17.01 -37.37 2.72
C GLN A 104 -16.71 -36.81 1.33
N GLU A 105 -17.12 -37.56 0.30
CA GLU A 105 -16.99 -37.13 -1.09
C GLU A 105 -18.20 -36.30 -1.54
N TRP A 106 -17.94 -35.19 -2.22
CA TRP A 106 -18.95 -34.27 -2.74
C TRP A 106 -18.69 -33.95 -4.21
N SER A 107 -19.67 -34.25 -5.07
CA SER A 107 -19.63 -33.85 -6.47
C SER A 107 -19.82 -32.34 -6.67
N TYR A 108 -19.28 -31.80 -7.76
CA TYR A 108 -19.49 -30.42 -8.20
C TYR A 108 -19.68 -30.33 -9.72
N ASP A 109 -20.48 -29.36 -10.17
CA ASP A 109 -20.45 -28.91 -11.56
C ASP A 109 -19.38 -27.84 -11.77
N LYS A 110 -19.23 -26.96 -10.78
CA LYS A 110 -18.20 -25.90 -10.75
C LYS A 110 -17.57 -25.79 -9.36
N LEU A 111 -16.26 -25.56 -9.33
CA LEU A 111 -15.48 -25.38 -8.10
C LEU A 111 -14.82 -24.00 -8.09
N ILE A 112 -14.81 -23.32 -6.94
CA ILE A 112 -14.14 -22.02 -6.77
C ILE A 112 -13.16 -22.11 -5.61
N LEU A 113 -11.88 -21.96 -5.89
CA LEU A 113 -10.80 -21.95 -4.89
C LEU A 113 -10.53 -20.52 -4.40
N SER A 114 -10.73 -20.29 -3.10
CA SER A 114 -10.54 -18.99 -2.44
C SER A 114 -9.85 -19.15 -1.08
N GLN A 115 -8.88 -20.06 -0.99
CA GLN A 115 -8.17 -20.42 0.25
C GLN A 115 -7.27 -19.28 0.79
N GLY A 116 -7.01 -18.26 -0.02
CA GLY A 116 -6.24 -17.08 0.36
C GLY A 116 -4.75 -17.36 0.48
N ALA A 117 -4.12 -16.78 1.49
CA ALA A 117 -2.69 -16.93 1.76
C ALA A 117 -2.44 -17.15 3.26
N ARG A 118 -1.32 -17.78 3.59
CA ARG A 118 -0.83 -17.96 4.96
C ARG A 118 0.32 -17.03 5.27
N ALA A 119 0.43 -16.61 6.53
CA ALA A 119 1.60 -15.89 7.01
C ALA A 119 2.88 -16.72 6.77
N ILE A 120 3.95 -16.06 6.32
CA ILE A 120 5.26 -16.68 6.21
C ILE A 120 5.87 -16.75 7.62
N VAL A 121 6.23 -17.95 8.05
CA VAL A 121 6.97 -18.19 9.29
C VAL A 121 8.40 -18.57 8.92
N PRO A 122 9.38 -17.66 9.05
CA PRO A 122 10.76 -17.97 8.72
C PRO A 122 11.35 -18.95 9.75
N PRO A 123 12.29 -19.82 9.37
CA PRO A 123 12.90 -20.82 10.26
C PRO A 123 13.96 -20.18 11.18
N ILE A 124 13.54 -19.21 11.99
CA ILE A 124 14.39 -18.49 12.96
C ILE A 124 14.35 -19.23 14.30
N SER A 125 15.48 -19.30 15.00
CA SER A 125 15.54 -19.89 16.34
C SER A 125 14.54 -19.19 17.28
N GLY A 126 13.82 -19.96 18.09
CA GLY A 126 12.83 -19.42 19.04
C GLY A 126 11.49 -19.00 18.43
N VAL A 127 11.23 -19.24 17.14
CA VAL A 127 9.96 -18.86 16.47
C VAL A 127 8.71 -19.50 17.08
N GLN A 128 8.87 -20.60 17.83
CA GLN A 128 7.78 -21.31 18.52
C GLN A 128 7.52 -20.81 19.95
N LEU A 129 8.26 -19.78 20.41
CA LEU A 129 8.05 -19.22 21.75
C LEU A 129 6.64 -18.63 21.89
N PRO A 130 6.01 -18.75 23.06
CA PRO A 130 4.59 -18.42 23.25
C PRO A 130 4.25 -16.93 23.11
N HIS A 131 5.26 -16.05 23.08
CA HIS A 131 5.11 -14.62 22.87
C HIS A 131 5.37 -14.20 21.41
N VAL A 132 5.63 -15.15 20.50
CA VAL A 132 5.82 -14.93 19.07
C VAL A 132 4.53 -15.27 18.34
N PHE A 133 3.93 -14.27 17.70
CA PHE A 133 2.63 -14.37 17.04
C PHE A 133 2.71 -14.13 15.54
N THR A 134 1.71 -14.63 14.84
CA THR A 134 1.30 -14.16 13.51
C THR A 134 -0.15 -13.69 13.61
N LEU A 135 -0.63 -12.96 12.60
CA LEU A 135 -2.02 -12.53 12.54
C LEU A 135 -2.62 -12.82 11.16
N ARG A 136 -3.62 -13.69 11.10
CA ARG A 136 -4.40 -13.97 9.90
C ARG A 136 -5.90 -13.94 10.17
N ASP A 137 -6.35 -14.53 11.27
CA ASP A 137 -7.75 -14.78 11.54
C ASP A 137 -8.18 -14.39 12.97
N ILE A 138 -9.46 -14.61 13.28
CA ILE A 138 -10.03 -14.31 14.60
C ILE A 138 -9.34 -15.10 15.73
N PRO A 139 -9.09 -16.43 15.60
CA PRO A 139 -8.30 -17.16 16.60
C PRO A 139 -6.91 -16.57 16.87
N ASP A 140 -6.18 -16.13 15.84
CA ASP A 140 -4.89 -15.43 16.03
C ASP A 140 -5.06 -14.14 16.83
N MET A 141 -6.06 -13.33 16.46
CA MET A 141 -6.40 -12.08 17.14
C MET A 141 -6.77 -12.32 18.61
N ASP A 142 -7.60 -13.31 18.90
CA ASP A 142 -8.03 -13.67 20.26
C ASP A 142 -6.81 -14.07 21.11
N ARG A 143 -5.87 -14.85 20.56
CA ARG A 143 -4.63 -15.22 21.26
C ARG A 143 -3.76 -14.01 21.59
N ILE A 144 -3.59 -13.07 20.66
CA ILE A 144 -2.82 -11.83 20.90
C ILE A 144 -3.52 -10.96 21.95
N ALA A 145 -4.83 -10.76 21.83
CA ALA A 145 -5.61 -9.96 22.76
C ALA A 145 -5.59 -10.54 24.19
N GLN A 146 -5.70 -11.87 24.31
CA GLN A 146 -5.57 -12.57 25.59
C GLN A 146 -4.17 -12.37 26.19
N PHE A 147 -3.11 -12.56 25.39
CA PHE A 147 -1.74 -12.37 25.86
C PHE A 147 -1.48 -10.94 26.36
N LEU A 148 -1.94 -9.92 25.62
CA LEU A 148 -1.85 -8.52 26.05
C LEU A 148 -2.52 -8.29 27.40
N ASN A 149 -3.72 -8.85 27.61
CA ASN A 149 -4.49 -8.68 28.84
C ASN A 149 -3.87 -9.42 30.03
N GLU A 150 -3.39 -10.65 29.83
CA GLU A 150 -2.87 -11.50 30.92
C GLU A 150 -1.42 -11.17 31.30
N ARG A 151 -0.58 -10.85 30.30
CA ARG A 151 0.87 -10.68 30.50
C ARG A 151 1.31 -9.23 30.62
N GLN A 152 0.48 -8.28 30.18
CA GLN A 152 0.76 -6.84 30.24
C GLN A 152 2.19 -6.51 29.74
N PRO A 153 2.56 -6.94 28.53
CA PRO A 153 3.90 -6.70 27.97
C PRO A 153 4.21 -5.20 27.86
N ARG A 154 5.49 -4.84 27.91
CA ARG A 154 5.96 -3.44 27.85
C ARG A 154 6.64 -3.12 26.53
N HIS A 155 7.28 -4.09 25.89
CA HIS A 155 7.98 -3.93 24.62
C HIS A 155 7.44 -4.91 23.57
N ALA A 156 7.02 -4.38 22.43
CA ALA A 156 6.66 -5.16 21.25
C ALA A 156 7.70 -4.97 20.13
N VAL A 157 8.10 -6.08 19.52
CA VAL A 157 8.91 -6.08 18.30
C VAL A 157 8.06 -6.62 17.15
N VAL A 158 7.93 -5.85 16.08
CA VAL A 158 7.23 -6.27 14.86
C VAL A 158 8.26 -6.55 13.77
N ILE A 159 8.35 -7.80 13.32
CA ILE A 159 9.25 -8.22 12.24
C ILE A 159 8.53 -8.11 10.90
N GLY A 160 8.91 -7.14 10.09
CA GLY A 160 8.34 -6.82 8.79
C GLY A 160 7.56 -5.50 8.82
N GLY A 161 8.05 -4.51 8.07
CA GLY A 161 7.49 -3.16 7.96
C GLY A 161 6.43 -3.02 6.87
N GLY A 162 5.71 -4.09 6.53
CA GLY A 162 4.58 -4.04 5.59
C GLY A 162 3.30 -3.51 6.23
N PHE A 163 2.20 -3.46 5.47
CA PHE A 163 0.90 -2.94 5.93
C PHE A 163 0.43 -3.52 7.27
N ILE A 164 0.30 -4.85 7.36
CA ILE A 164 -0.14 -5.55 8.58
C ILE A 164 0.84 -5.29 9.74
N GLY A 165 2.14 -5.27 9.45
CA GLY A 165 3.16 -5.00 10.46
C GLY A 165 2.99 -3.61 11.07
N LEU A 166 2.77 -2.59 10.24
CA LEU A 166 2.58 -1.22 10.72
C LEU A 166 1.23 -1.00 11.42
N GLU A 167 0.14 -1.60 10.95
CA GLU A 167 -1.15 -1.56 11.65
C GLU A 167 -1.04 -2.18 13.05
N MET A 168 -0.28 -3.28 13.17
CA MET A 168 -0.05 -3.92 14.46
C MET A 168 0.94 -3.18 15.34
N ALA A 169 1.97 -2.56 14.76
CA ALA A 169 2.86 -1.67 15.47
C ALA A 169 2.07 -0.52 16.10
N GLU A 170 1.18 0.11 15.32
CA GLU A 170 0.25 1.12 15.82
C GLU A 170 -0.68 0.55 16.91
N ALA A 171 -1.25 -0.64 16.71
CA ALA A 171 -2.13 -1.27 17.69
C ALA A 171 -1.44 -1.51 19.04
N PHE A 172 -0.20 -2.00 19.02
CA PHE A 172 0.61 -2.19 20.24
C PHE A 172 0.98 -0.85 20.89
N HIS A 173 1.33 0.16 20.09
CA HIS A 173 1.61 1.49 20.60
C HIS A 173 0.38 2.12 21.26
N HIS A 174 -0.81 1.97 20.67
CA HIS A 174 -2.08 2.42 21.26
C HIS A 174 -2.40 1.74 22.59
N ARG A 175 -1.92 0.50 22.77
CA ARG A 175 -1.99 -0.24 24.06
C ARG A 175 -0.93 0.20 25.06
N GLY A 176 -0.11 1.20 24.75
CA GLY A 176 0.90 1.78 25.63
C GLY A 176 2.24 1.02 25.63
N LEU A 177 2.47 0.13 24.67
CA LEU A 177 3.76 -0.54 24.52
C LEU A 177 4.77 0.35 23.81
N ARG A 178 6.05 0.14 24.14
CA ARG A 178 7.15 0.59 23.29
C ARG A 178 7.27 -0.35 22.10
N VAL A 179 7.35 0.20 20.90
CA VAL A 179 7.31 -0.58 19.67
C VAL A 179 8.59 -0.37 18.88
N THR A 180 9.19 -1.48 18.43
CA THR A 180 10.25 -1.46 17.42
C THR A 180 9.79 -2.24 16.19
N VAL A 181 9.66 -1.54 15.07
CA VAL A 181 9.40 -2.14 13.76
C VAL A 181 10.74 -2.48 13.12
N VAL A 182 10.97 -3.77 12.86
CA VAL A 182 12.17 -4.27 12.22
C VAL A 182 11.87 -4.53 10.76
N GLU A 183 12.70 -4.01 9.85
CA GLU A 183 12.61 -4.29 8.43
C GLU A 183 13.98 -4.69 7.88
N ARG A 184 14.00 -5.74 7.05
CA ARG A 184 15.23 -6.19 6.41
C ARG A 184 15.65 -5.23 5.30
N GLY A 185 14.67 -4.66 4.61
CA GLY A 185 14.90 -3.60 3.63
C GLY A 185 15.34 -2.27 4.27
N PRO A 186 15.75 -1.30 3.44
CA PRO A 186 16.29 -0.02 3.92
C PRO A 186 15.25 0.90 4.58
N HIS A 187 13.95 0.64 4.39
CA HIS A 187 12.85 1.43 4.94
C HIS A 187 11.57 0.57 5.05
N PRO A 188 10.59 0.94 5.92
CA PRO A 188 9.28 0.30 5.94
C PRO A 188 8.50 0.57 4.64
N LEU A 189 7.41 -0.17 4.43
CA LEU A 189 6.58 -0.15 3.23
C LEU A 189 7.42 -0.28 1.95
N PRO A 190 7.80 -1.50 1.54
CA PRO A 190 8.61 -1.72 0.32
C PRO A 190 8.01 -1.17 -0.99
N LEU A 191 6.71 -0.81 -0.99
CA LEU A 191 6.05 -0.14 -2.11
C LEU A 191 6.29 1.37 -2.16
N LEU A 192 6.72 1.97 -1.06
CA LEU A 192 7.02 3.39 -0.94
C LEU A 192 8.41 3.67 -1.52
N ASP A 193 8.55 4.72 -2.32
CA ASP A 193 9.88 5.11 -2.79
C ASP A 193 10.70 5.64 -1.60
N SER A 194 12.02 5.44 -1.64
CA SER A 194 12.95 5.73 -0.55
C SER A 194 12.87 7.17 -0.02
N ASP A 195 12.62 8.13 -0.91
CA ASP A 195 12.46 9.55 -0.58
C ASP A 195 11.20 9.83 0.24
N MET A 196 10.10 9.17 -0.10
CA MET A 196 8.85 9.24 0.63
C MET A 196 8.93 8.46 1.95
N ALA A 197 9.61 7.30 1.94
CA ALA A 197 9.78 6.46 3.12
C ALA A 197 10.64 7.12 4.20
N ARG A 198 11.68 7.86 3.79
CA ARG A 198 12.50 8.64 4.73
C ARG A 198 11.70 9.76 5.40
N HIS A 199 10.78 10.39 4.66
CA HIS A 199 9.88 11.37 5.26
C HIS A 199 9.01 10.73 6.35
N LEU A 200 8.41 9.59 6.04
CA LEU A 200 7.60 8.81 6.97
C LEU A 200 8.37 8.43 8.24
N GLN A 201 9.60 7.91 8.08
CA GLN A 201 10.43 7.52 9.22
C GLN A 201 10.75 8.71 10.13
N ASN A 202 11.15 9.85 9.55
CA ASN A 202 11.46 11.05 10.33
C ASN A 202 10.24 11.63 11.05
N GLU A 203 9.04 11.47 10.49
CA GLU A 203 7.80 11.95 11.08
C GLU A 203 7.32 11.05 12.24
N LEU A 204 7.47 9.73 12.10
CA LEU A 204 6.88 8.76 13.02
C LEU A 204 7.83 8.28 14.11
N GLN A 205 9.14 8.47 13.96
CA GLN A 205 10.09 7.99 14.94
C GLN A 205 10.00 8.81 16.24
N THR A 206 9.76 8.11 17.34
CA THR A 206 9.69 8.67 18.70
C THR A 206 10.43 7.76 19.68
N ALA A 207 10.58 8.20 20.93
CA ALA A 207 11.18 7.36 21.98
C ALA A 207 10.49 6.00 22.15
N ASP A 208 9.17 5.94 21.94
CA ASP A 208 8.35 4.75 22.16
C ASP A 208 7.86 4.09 20.85
N PHE A 209 8.25 4.61 19.68
CA PHE A 209 7.94 4.05 18.36
C PHE A 209 9.14 4.18 17.42
N ASN A 210 9.86 3.08 17.20
CA ASN A 210 11.14 3.08 16.50
C ASN A 210 11.13 2.18 15.26
N PHE A 211 11.97 2.51 14.29
CA PHE A 211 12.26 1.67 13.13
C PHE A 211 13.71 1.19 13.19
N LYS A 212 13.92 -0.13 13.06
CA LYS A 212 15.25 -0.74 12.83
C LYS A 212 15.26 -1.37 11.43
N CYS A 213 15.64 -0.57 10.45
CA CYS A 213 15.73 -0.98 9.04
C CYS A 213 17.12 -1.54 8.72
N SER A 214 17.25 -2.18 7.55
CA SER A 214 18.47 -2.89 7.12
C SER A 214 18.94 -3.91 8.17
N ALA A 215 18.00 -4.55 8.87
CA ALA A 215 18.28 -5.44 9.98
C ALA A 215 17.71 -6.83 9.74
N GLU A 216 18.56 -7.84 9.94
CA GLU A 216 18.17 -9.25 9.83
C GLU A 216 18.06 -9.87 11.23
N THR A 217 16.90 -10.43 11.55
CA THR A 217 16.64 -11.15 12.79
C THR A 217 17.17 -12.57 12.73
N THR A 218 17.94 -12.98 13.74
CA THR A 218 18.61 -14.29 13.79
C THR A 218 18.08 -15.19 14.91
N ALA A 219 17.53 -14.62 15.98
CA ALA A 219 16.92 -15.39 17.06
C ALA A 219 15.84 -14.60 17.81
N PHE A 220 14.83 -15.33 18.30
CA PHE A 220 13.89 -14.88 19.32
C PHE A 220 14.29 -15.55 20.65
N ASN A 221 14.58 -14.74 21.66
CA ASN A 221 14.91 -15.20 23.01
C ASN A 221 13.71 -14.94 23.95
N PRO A 222 13.72 -15.44 25.20
CA PRO A 222 12.61 -15.21 26.13
C PRO A 222 12.26 -13.75 26.41
N SER A 223 13.21 -12.82 26.26
CA SER A 223 13.03 -11.38 26.56
C SER A 223 13.69 -10.43 25.56
N THR A 224 14.32 -10.94 24.50
CA THR A 224 15.02 -10.13 23.49
C THR A 224 14.88 -10.72 22.08
N VAL A 225 15.09 -9.88 21.07
CA VAL A 225 15.31 -10.29 19.68
C VAL A 225 16.76 -9.99 19.32
N THR A 226 17.48 -11.00 18.80
CA THR A 226 18.87 -10.88 18.35
C THR A 226 18.92 -10.64 16.84
N PHE A 227 19.83 -9.78 16.40
CA PHE A 227 20.05 -9.46 15.00
C PHE A 227 21.42 -9.95 14.49
N ALA A 228 21.59 -9.98 13.17
CA ALA A 228 22.82 -10.45 12.52
C ALA A 228 24.05 -9.58 12.84
N ASP A 229 23.86 -8.31 13.19
CA ASP A 229 24.92 -7.40 13.65
C ASP A 229 25.34 -7.64 15.12
N GLY A 230 24.72 -8.61 15.80
CA GLY A 230 24.95 -8.93 17.21
C GLY A 230 24.22 -8.01 18.18
N SER A 231 23.49 -7.00 17.71
CA SER A 231 22.65 -6.17 18.57
C SER A 231 21.42 -6.95 19.05
N GLU A 232 20.85 -6.50 20.16
CA GLU A 232 19.62 -7.03 20.72
C GLU A 232 18.63 -5.92 21.07
N VAL A 233 17.34 -6.22 20.95
CA VAL A 233 16.26 -5.33 21.36
C VAL A 233 15.34 -6.06 22.35
N PRO A 234 14.95 -5.43 23.49
CA PRO A 234 13.97 -6.00 24.41
C PRO A 234 12.64 -6.32 23.72
N ALA A 235 12.09 -7.49 23.98
CA ALA A 235 10.82 -7.93 23.40
C ALA A 235 10.07 -8.85 24.37
N ASP A 236 8.93 -8.36 24.86
CA ASP A 236 7.98 -9.15 25.66
C ASP A 236 6.89 -9.77 24.77
N LEU A 237 6.74 -9.22 23.57
CA LEU A 237 5.83 -9.65 22.51
C LEU A 237 6.53 -9.49 21.17
N VAL A 238 6.43 -10.51 20.31
CA VAL A 238 6.92 -10.45 18.92
C VAL A 238 5.77 -10.73 17.96
N LEU A 239 5.64 -9.92 16.92
CA LEU A 239 4.74 -10.21 15.79
C LEU A 239 5.55 -10.43 14.51
N LEU A 240 5.29 -11.54 13.83
CA LEU A 240 5.83 -11.83 12.51
C LEU A 240 4.87 -11.37 11.42
N SER A 241 5.33 -10.45 10.58
CA SER A 241 4.61 -9.86 9.45
C SER A 241 5.52 -9.73 8.21
N VAL A 242 6.26 -10.81 7.90
CA VAL A 242 7.25 -10.86 6.81
C VAL A 242 6.65 -11.23 5.44
N GLY A 243 5.34 -11.01 5.28
CA GLY A 243 4.58 -11.32 4.08
C GLY A 243 3.79 -12.63 4.13
N VAL A 244 3.11 -12.93 3.03
CA VAL A 244 2.18 -14.06 2.92
C VAL A 244 2.49 -14.95 1.72
N LYS A 245 2.29 -16.25 1.87
CA LYS A 245 2.43 -17.26 0.81
C LYS A 245 1.06 -17.77 0.39
N ALA A 246 0.79 -17.82 -0.91
CA ALA A 246 -0.47 -18.32 -1.46
C ALA A 246 -0.74 -19.78 -1.01
N GLU A 247 -2.00 -20.07 -0.63
CA GLU A 247 -2.46 -21.42 -0.33
C GLU A 247 -2.82 -22.12 -1.66
N VAL A 248 -1.89 -22.93 -2.17
CA VAL A 248 -2.01 -23.55 -3.50
C VAL A 248 -1.85 -25.07 -3.49
N GLU A 249 -1.67 -25.67 -2.32
CA GLU A 249 -1.32 -27.10 -2.23
C GLU A 249 -2.47 -27.99 -2.73
N LEU A 250 -3.72 -27.63 -2.46
CA LEU A 250 -4.90 -28.33 -3.02
C LEU A 250 -4.92 -28.26 -4.55
N ALA A 251 -4.66 -27.08 -5.12
CA ALA A 251 -4.61 -26.88 -6.56
C ALA A 251 -3.45 -27.65 -7.22
N LYS A 252 -2.27 -27.64 -6.60
CA LYS A 252 -1.10 -28.39 -7.06
C LYS A 252 -1.35 -29.89 -7.05
N ALA A 253 -1.88 -30.42 -5.95
CA ALA A 253 -2.19 -31.84 -5.82
C ALA A 253 -3.22 -32.29 -6.88
N ALA A 254 -4.15 -31.41 -7.24
CA ALA A 254 -5.11 -31.62 -8.33
C ALA A 254 -4.51 -31.43 -9.74
N GLY A 255 -3.22 -31.12 -9.88
CA GLY A 255 -2.56 -30.90 -11.17
C GLY A 255 -3.01 -29.61 -11.89
N LEU A 256 -3.44 -28.58 -11.17
CA LEU A 256 -3.72 -27.26 -11.74
C LEU A 256 -2.41 -26.48 -11.95
N GLU A 257 -2.39 -25.62 -12.97
CA GLU A 257 -1.22 -24.80 -13.26
C GLU A 257 -0.98 -23.75 -12.15
N ILE A 258 0.25 -23.73 -11.63
CA ILE A 258 0.73 -22.68 -10.73
C ILE A 258 1.57 -21.69 -11.54
N GLY A 259 1.23 -20.42 -11.41
CA GLY A 259 1.87 -19.33 -12.12
C GLY A 259 3.23 -18.93 -11.54
N VAL A 260 3.92 -18.02 -12.25
CA VAL A 260 5.26 -17.54 -11.90
C VAL A 260 5.30 -16.77 -10.58
N THR A 261 4.16 -16.26 -10.11
CA THR A 261 4.00 -15.58 -8.82
C THR A 261 3.75 -16.56 -7.65
N GLY A 262 3.67 -17.86 -7.93
CA GLY A 262 3.36 -18.91 -6.96
C GLY A 262 1.88 -19.06 -6.62
N GLY A 263 0.98 -18.29 -7.26
CA GLY A 263 -0.48 -18.45 -7.16
C GLY A 263 -1.04 -19.40 -8.22
N VAL A 264 -2.29 -19.84 -8.06
CA VAL A 264 -3.02 -20.61 -9.09
C VAL A 264 -3.18 -19.72 -10.32
N LYS A 265 -2.68 -20.16 -11.46
CA LYS A 265 -2.73 -19.38 -12.71
C LYS A 265 -4.16 -19.29 -13.20
N THR A 266 -4.63 -18.07 -13.47
CA THR A 266 -5.97 -17.84 -14.00
C THR A 266 -5.97 -17.04 -15.30
N ASN A 267 -7.06 -17.18 -16.06
CA ASN A 267 -7.38 -16.31 -17.19
C ASN A 267 -8.25 -15.11 -16.75
N GLY A 268 -8.64 -14.24 -17.69
CA GLY A 268 -9.47 -13.07 -17.39
C GLY A 268 -10.87 -13.40 -16.84
N ARG A 269 -11.37 -14.64 -17.01
CA ARG A 269 -12.64 -15.11 -16.44
C ARG A 269 -12.50 -15.71 -15.04
N MET A 270 -11.28 -15.67 -14.48
CA MET A 270 -10.87 -16.33 -13.24
C MET A 270 -10.86 -17.86 -13.30
N GLU A 271 -10.92 -18.45 -14.50
CA GLU A 271 -10.80 -19.91 -14.70
C GLU A 271 -9.34 -20.32 -14.54
N SER A 272 -9.11 -21.49 -13.93
CA SER A 272 -7.79 -22.13 -13.84
C SER A 272 -7.42 -22.83 -15.16
N SER A 273 -6.43 -23.73 -15.15
CA SER A 273 -6.18 -24.65 -16.28
C SER A 273 -7.30 -25.66 -16.49
N ASP A 274 -8.23 -25.79 -15.54
CA ASP A 274 -9.49 -26.51 -15.69
C ASP A 274 -10.68 -25.53 -15.85
N PRO A 275 -11.49 -25.61 -16.92
CA PRO A 275 -12.62 -24.70 -17.15
C PRO A 275 -13.79 -24.86 -16.16
N ASP A 276 -13.79 -25.92 -15.36
CA ASP A 276 -14.77 -26.15 -14.30
C ASP A 276 -14.27 -25.69 -12.91
N ILE A 277 -13.00 -25.27 -12.81
CA ILE A 277 -12.38 -24.81 -11.57
C ILE A 277 -11.88 -23.37 -11.71
N TYR A 278 -12.36 -22.49 -10.83
CA TYR A 278 -11.95 -21.09 -10.73
C TYR A 278 -11.01 -20.91 -9.54
N ALA A 279 -10.18 -19.86 -9.58
CA ALA A 279 -9.41 -19.42 -8.42
C ALA A 279 -9.49 -17.90 -8.24
N VAL A 280 -9.61 -17.44 -6.99
CA VAL A 280 -9.76 -16.00 -6.65
C VAL A 280 -9.00 -15.63 -5.38
N GLY A 281 -8.83 -14.33 -5.16
CA GLY A 281 -8.20 -13.77 -3.99
C GLY A 281 -6.70 -14.03 -3.94
N ASP A 282 -6.14 -14.03 -2.74
CA ASP A 282 -4.69 -14.07 -2.52
C ASP A 282 -4.01 -15.37 -2.97
N ALA A 283 -4.80 -16.40 -3.27
CA ALA A 283 -4.33 -17.67 -3.84
C ALA A 283 -4.14 -17.61 -5.36
N ALA A 284 -4.79 -16.66 -6.05
CA ALA A 284 -4.83 -16.60 -7.51
C ALA A 284 -3.75 -15.66 -8.10
N GLU A 285 -3.14 -16.10 -9.19
CA GLU A 285 -2.35 -15.26 -10.07
C GLU A 285 -3.25 -14.67 -11.17
N THR A 286 -3.18 -13.34 -11.32
CA THR A 286 -3.92 -12.59 -12.35
C THR A 286 -2.94 -11.69 -13.12
N ILE A 287 -3.35 -10.48 -13.51
CA ILE A 287 -2.51 -9.50 -14.20
C ILE A 287 -2.51 -8.16 -13.46
N HIS A 288 -1.38 -7.46 -13.51
CA HIS A 288 -1.30 -6.06 -13.15
C HIS A 288 -1.99 -5.22 -14.25
N ALA A 289 -2.98 -4.42 -13.89
CA ALA A 289 -3.83 -3.73 -14.87
C ALA A 289 -3.06 -2.74 -15.76
N LEU A 290 -1.93 -2.21 -15.29
CA LEU A 290 -1.13 -1.26 -16.06
C LEU A 290 -0.14 -1.93 -17.01
N THR A 291 0.52 -3.00 -16.57
CA THR A 291 1.66 -3.61 -17.29
C THR A 291 1.27 -4.88 -18.04
N GLY A 292 0.11 -5.47 -17.73
CA GLY A 292 -0.31 -6.78 -18.22
C GLY A 292 0.50 -7.94 -17.65
N ALA A 293 1.55 -7.68 -16.85
CA ALA A 293 2.40 -8.71 -16.27
C ALA A 293 1.63 -9.56 -15.26
N ARG A 294 2.02 -10.83 -15.14
CA ARG A 294 1.46 -11.74 -14.13
C ARG A 294 1.73 -11.20 -12.73
N ALA A 295 0.67 -11.13 -11.92
CA ALA A 295 0.73 -10.50 -10.60
C ALA A 295 -0.18 -11.21 -9.59
N ARG A 296 0.25 -11.17 -8.33
CA ARG A 296 -0.53 -11.57 -7.16
C ARG A 296 -0.65 -10.37 -6.23
N ILE A 297 -1.84 -9.79 -6.17
CA ILE A 297 -2.14 -8.59 -5.39
C ILE A 297 -3.04 -9.02 -4.23
N ALA A 298 -2.42 -9.33 -3.10
CA ALA A 298 -3.06 -9.83 -1.89
C ALA A 298 -3.78 -8.70 -1.13
N LEU A 299 -4.90 -8.24 -1.69
CA LEU A 299 -5.72 -7.16 -1.16
C LEU A 299 -7.21 -7.53 -1.23
N ALA A 300 -7.97 -7.08 -0.23
CA ALA A 300 -9.40 -7.43 -0.10
C ALA A 300 -10.27 -6.93 -1.27
N GLY A 301 -9.98 -5.73 -1.81
CA GLY A 301 -10.71 -5.16 -2.95
C GLY A 301 -10.60 -6.02 -4.22
N PRO A 302 -9.39 -6.35 -4.70
CA PRO A 302 -9.16 -7.38 -5.72
C PRO A 302 -9.87 -8.70 -5.43
N ALA A 303 -9.70 -9.29 -4.24
CA ALA A 303 -10.31 -10.56 -3.88
C ALA A 303 -11.84 -10.56 -4.03
N ASN A 304 -12.51 -9.52 -3.51
CA ASN A 304 -13.97 -9.37 -3.63
C ASN A 304 -14.42 -9.24 -5.08
N ARG A 305 -13.72 -8.45 -5.91
CA ARG A 305 -14.07 -8.25 -7.33
C ARG A 305 -13.82 -9.51 -8.15
N GLN A 306 -12.73 -10.22 -7.90
CA GLN A 306 -12.43 -11.52 -8.51
C GLN A 306 -13.49 -12.56 -8.13
N GLY A 307 -13.85 -12.65 -6.84
CA GLY A 307 -14.93 -13.50 -6.34
C GLY A 307 -16.23 -13.25 -7.07
N ARG A 308 -16.66 -11.99 -7.18
CA ARG A 308 -17.85 -11.59 -7.93
C ARG A 308 -17.82 -12.09 -9.38
N ILE A 309 -16.67 -12.02 -10.05
CA ILE A 309 -16.51 -12.47 -11.45
C ILE A 309 -16.57 -14.00 -11.54
N ALA A 310 -15.80 -14.71 -10.72
CA ALA A 310 -15.78 -16.18 -10.70
C ALA A 310 -17.16 -16.75 -10.36
N GLY A 311 -17.83 -16.22 -9.33
CA GLY A 311 -19.18 -16.65 -8.94
C GLY A 311 -20.21 -16.43 -10.05
N ALA A 312 -20.16 -15.27 -10.72
CA ALA A 312 -21.03 -15.02 -11.87
C ALA A 312 -20.76 -16.01 -13.02
N ASN A 313 -19.48 -16.28 -13.30
CA ASN A 313 -19.06 -17.16 -14.40
C ASN A 313 -19.37 -18.64 -14.12
N ALA A 314 -19.18 -19.11 -12.89
CA ALA A 314 -19.61 -20.43 -12.43
C ALA A 314 -21.12 -20.62 -12.58
N ALA A 315 -21.92 -19.58 -12.33
CA ALA A 315 -23.37 -19.57 -12.55
C ALA A 315 -23.77 -19.33 -14.04
N GLY A 316 -22.82 -19.17 -14.95
CA GLY A 316 -23.06 -19.11 -16.40
C GLY A 316 -22.96 -17.73 -17.06
N SER A 317 -22.45 -16.72 -16.36
CA SER A 317 -22.09 -15.42 -16.96
C SER A 317 -20.75 -15.48 -17.71
N LYS A 318 -20.37 -14.36 -18.36
CA LYS A 318 -19.13 -14.20 -19.13
C LYS A 318 -18.41 -12.89 -18.77
N LEU A 319 -18.18 -12.66 -17.48
CA LEU A 319 -17.47 -11.47 -16.97
C LEU A 319 -15.95 -11.63 -17.07
N ILE A 320 -15.26 -10.51 -17.25
CA ILE A 320 -13.79 -10.42 -17.33
C ILE A 320 -13.24 -9.51 -16.24
N TYR A 321 -12.17 -9.97 -15.58
CA TYR A 321 -11.41 -9.21 -14.62
C TYR A 321 -10.30 -8.41 -15.33
N PRO A 322 -10.28 -7.07 -15.21
CA PRO A 322 -9.31 -6.23 -15.91
C PRO A 322 -7.91 -6.23 -15.27
N GLY A 323 -7.72 -6.97 -14.16
CA GLY A 323 -6.53 -6.87 -13.32
C GLY A 323 -6.70 -5.86 -12.18
N ALA A 324 -5.62 -5.62 -11.44
CA ALA A 324 -5.56 -4.60 -10.39
C ALA A 324 -4.31 -3.74 -10.49
N LEU A 325 -4.43 -2.50 -10.00
CA LEU A 325 -3.34 -1.51 -9.92
C LEU A 325 -2.54 -1.58 -8.61
N GLY A 326 -2.92 -2.45 -7.67
CA GLY A 326 -2.30 -2.48 -6.35
C GLY A 326 -2.63 -1.28 -5.46
N THR A 327 -3.74 -0.57 -5.73
CA THR A 327 -4.19 0.54 -4.87
C THR A 327 -4.33 0.09 -3.43
N SER A 328 -3.61 0.74 -2.52
CA SER A 328 -3.53 0.39 -1.10
C SER A 328 -3.35 1.64 -0.25
N ILE A 329 -3.75 1.56 1.01
CA ILE A 329 -3.67 2.66 1.97
C ILE A 329 -3.47 2.09 3.37
N VAL A 330 -2.72 2.80 4.21
CA VAL A 330 -2.49 2.44 5.61
C VAL A 330 -2.35 3.68 6.48
N ARG A 331 -2.85 3.58 7.72
CA ARG A 331 -2.58 4.56 8.77
C ARG A 331 -1.44 4.04 9.63
N VAL A 332 -0.56 4.96 10.02
CA VAL A 332 0.47 4.70 11.02
C VAL A 332 0.51 5.92 11.93
N LEU A 333 0.02 5.77 13.15
CA LEU A 333 -0.19 6.85 14.11
C LEU A 333 -1.10 7.94 13.51
N HIS A 334 -0.57 9.14 13.30
CA HIS A 334 -1.31 10.27 12.76
C HIS A 334 -1.17 10.39 11.23
N THR A 335 -0.28 9.64 10.60
CA THR A 335 0.02 9.74 9.17
C THR A 335 -0.74 8.68 8.38
N THR A 336 -1.34 9.08 7.26
CA THR A 336 -1.94 8.18 6.27
C THR A 336 -1.04 8.10 5.04
N ILE A 337 -0.87 6.90 4.49
CA ILE A 337 0.01 6.61 3.35
C ILE A 337 -0.78 5.83 2.29
N GLY A 338 -0.96 6.41 1.11
CA GLY A 338 -1.66 5.83 -0.03
C GLY A 338 -0.75 5.53 -1.22
N PHE A 339 -1.06 4.45 -1.95
CA PHE A 339 -0.33 3.96 -3.11
C PHE A 339 -1.28 3.57 -4.23
N THR A 340 -0.88 3.77 -5.49
CA THR A 340 -1.54 3.15 -6.64
C THR A 340 -0.59 3.06 -7.83
N GLY A 341 -0.74 2.03 -8.66
CA GLY A 341 0.10 1.81 -9.83
C GLY A 341 1.51 1.37 -9.45
N LEU A 342 2.51 1.88 -10.18
CA LEU A 342 3.92 1.51 -10.04
C LEU A 342 4.69 2.57 -9.25
N ASN A 343 5.55 2.12 -8.32
CA ASN A 343 6.63 2.95 -7.81
C ASN A 343 7.80 3.04 -8.81
N THR A 344 8.82 3.84 -8.52
CA THR A 344 9.93 4.06 -9.47
C THR A 344 10.71 2.77 -9.79
N ALA A 345 10.96 1.93 -8.78
CA ALA A 345 11.65 0.65 -8.96
C ALA A 345 10.83 -0.33 -9.83
N GLN A 346 9.51 -0.37 -9.63
CA GLN A 346 8.60 -1.19 -10.42
C GLN A 346 8.45 -0.68 -11.86
N ALA A 347 8.38 0.64 -12.05
CA ALA A 347 8.33 1.26 -13.38
C ALA A 347 9.61 0.94 -14.18
N ALA A 348 10.79 1.09 -13.57
CA ALA A 348 12.07 0.72 -14.16
C ALA A 348 12.11 -0.78 -14.52
N LYS A 349 11.72 -1.65 -13.58
CA LYS A 349 11.68 -3.11 -13.80
C LYS A 349 10.71 -3.51 -14.92
N ALA A 350 9.64 -2.76 -15.11
CA ALA A 350 8.67 -2.98 -16.19
C ALA A 350 9.13 -2.41 -17.55
N GLY A 351 10.30 -1.76 -17.61
CA GLY A 351 10.88 -1.26 -18.85
C GLY A 351 10.37 0.13 -19.28
N PHE A 352 9.70 0.86 -18.39
CA PHE A 352 9.30 2.24 -18.69
C PHE A 352 10.46 3.20 -18.52
N THR A 353 10.56 4.17 -19.42
CA THR A 353 11.25 5.44 -19.17
C THR A 353 10.26 6.39 -18.51
N PHE A 354 10.64 6.99 -17.39
CA PHE A 354 9.71 7.77 -16.57
C PHE A 354 10.42 8.92 -15.87
N PHE A 355 9.65 9.96 -15.59
CA PHE A 355 10.03 11.03 -14.68
C PHE A 355 9.12 11.01 -13.45
N THR A 356 9.55 11.71 -12.40
CA THR A 356 8.75 11.90 -11.19
C THR A 356 8.53 13.36 -10.90
N SER A 357 7.39 13.68 -10.30
CA SER A 357 7.12 14.98 -9.69
C SER A 357 6.76 14.79 -8.22
N LEU A 358 7.07 15.79 -7.40
CA LEU A 358 6.77 15.82 -5.98
C LEU A 358 6.16 17.17 -5.62
N THR A 359 4.96 17.16 -5.03
CA THR A 359 4.28 18.38 -4.59
C THR A 359 3.91 18.29 -3.11
N ARG A 360 3.89 19.46 -2.45
CA ARG A 360 3.47 19.63 -1.06
C ARG A 360 2.47 20.78 -0.98
N ASP A 361 1.24 20.45 -0.66
CA ASP A 361 0.15 21.41 -0.53
C ASP A 361 -0.69 21.10 0.72
N ASN A 362 -1.70 21.91 1.00
CA ASN A 362 -2.65 21.65 2.06
C ASN A 362 -3.79 20.75 1.56
N SER A 363 -4.28 19.91 2.47
CA SER A 363 -5.45 19.06 2.30
C SER A 363 -6.71 19.84 1.91
N HIS A 364 -6.83 21.10 2.35
CA HIS A 364 -7.86 22.06 1.95
C HIS A 364 -7.36 23.51 2.08
N ALA A 365 -8.23 24.49 1.83
CA ALA A 365 -7.88 25.90 1.80
C ALA A 365 -7.15 26.37 3.07
N HIS A 366 -5.97 26.99 2.91
CA HIS A 366 -5.08 27.35 4.04
C HIS A 366 -5.71 28.29 5.07
N TYR A 367 -6.67 29.12 4.66
CA TYR A 367 -7.37 30.06 5.55
C TYR A 367 -8.47 29.40 6.37
N TYR A 368 -8.85 28.16 6.05
CA TYR A 368 -9.85 27.41 6.80
C TYR A 368 -9.18 26.59 7.92
N PRO A 369 -9.76 26.51 9.13
CA PRO A 369 -9.14 25.80 10.25
C PRO A 369 -8.92 24.30 9.98
N GLY A 370 -7.77 23.79 10.43
CA GLY A 370 -7.46 22.35 10.37
C GLY A 370 -6.79 21.90 9.07
N ALA A 371 -6.38 22.82 8.20
CA ALA A 371 -5.62 22.48 7.00
C ALA A 371 -4.29 21.82 7.38
N LYS A 372 -4.09 20.58 6.94
CA LYS A 372 -2.82 19.84 7.12
C LYS A 372 -2.09 19.65 5.80
N PRO A 373 -0.74 19.63 5.80
CA PRO A 373 0.04 19.30 4.63
C PRO A 373 -0.27 17.90 4.08
N ILE A 374 -0.24 17.77 2.76
CA ILE A 374 -0.27 16.53 2.01
C ILE A 374 0.86 16.56 0.98
N MET A 375 1.52 15.42 0.81
CA MET A 375 2.57 15.23 -0.18
C MET A 375 2.10 14.25 -1.24
N ILE A 376 2.26 14.61 -2.50
CA ILE A 376 1.91 13.75 -3.64
C ILE A 376 3.15 13.57 -4.50
N LYS A 377 3.53 12.31 -4.72
CA LYS A 377 4.50 11.90 -5.71
C LYS A 377 3.78 11.23 -6.88
N VAL A 378 4.07 11.66 -8.10
CA VAL A 378 3.57 11.05 -9.33
C VAL A 378 4.75 10.43 -10.08
N VAL A 379 4.53 9.23 -10.63
CA VAL A 379 5.41 8.55 -11.59
C VAL A 379 4.70 8.59 -12.94
N ALA A 380 5.32 9.18 -13.96
CA ALA A 380 4.72 9.35 -15.28
C ALA A 380 5.69 8.95 -16.40
N GLU A 381 5.15 8.36 -17.46
CA GLU A 381 5.89 7.94 -18.64
C GLU A 381 6.50 9.15 -19.38
N GLU A 382 7.78 9.08 -19.71
CA GLU A 382 8.45 10.11 -20.52
C GLU A 382 7.85 10.19 -21.93
N GLY A 383 7.76 11.40 -22.47
CA GLY A 383 7.21 11.66 -23.81
C GLY A 383 5.68 11.71 -23.87
N THR A 384 4.97 10.75 -23.25
CA THR A 384 3.48 10.73 -23.28
C THR A 384 2.85 11.44 -22.07
N GLY A 385 3.57 11.50 -20.94
CA GLY A 385 3.02 11.98 -19.67
C GLY A 385 1.98 11.02 -19.06
N ARG A 386 1.82 9.80 -19.56
CA ARG A 386 0.86 8.82 -19.04
C ARG A 386 1.17 8.51 -17.57
N LEU A 387 0.15 8.50 -16.72
CA LEU A 387 0.33 8.16 -15.31
C LEU A 387 0.66 6.67 -15.14
N LEU A 388 1.78 6.39 -14.46
CA LEU A 388 2.26 5.04 -14.15
C LEU A 388 2.00 4.66 -12.69
N GLY A 389 2.05 5.64 -11.79
CA GLY A 389 1.75 5.42 -10.37
C GLY A 389 1.74 6.71 -9.56
N ALA A 390 1.29 6.60 -8.33
CA ALA A 390 1.28 7.69 -7.37
C ALA A 390 1.42 7.21 -5.92
N GLN A 391 2.01 8.07 -5.10
CA GLN A 391 2.14 7.90 -3.65
C GLN A 391 1.68 9.18 -2.96
N VAL A 392 0.90 9.05 -1.90
CA VAL A 392 0.31 10.19 -1.19
C VAL A 392 0.48 10.03 0.32
N LEU A 393 1.06 11.03 1.00
CA LEU A 393 1.32 11.02 2.44
C LEU A 393 0.71 12.26 3.09
N GLY A 394 0.13 12.10 4.27
CA GLY A 394 -0.36 13.22 5.09
C GLY A 394 -1.35 12.76 6.16
N GLU A 395 -1.75 13.67 7.05
CA GLU A 395 -2.69 13.36 8.13
C GLU A 395 -4.14 13.21 7.63
N ILE A 396 -4.56 14.06 6.69
CA ILE A 396 -5.96 14.13 6.22
C ILE A 396 -6.07 14.27 4.70
N GLY A 397 -7.12 13.65 4.13
CA GLY A 397 -7.47 13.75 2.71
C GLY A 397 -6.59 12.94 1.77
N VAL A 398 -5.76 12.03 2.29
CA VAL A 398 -4.89 11.12 1.52
C VAL A 398 -5.71 10.12 0.70
N ASP A 399 -6.71 9.52 1.34
CA ASP A 399 -7.72 8.63 0.75
C ASP A 399 -8.37 9.24 -0.50
N LYS A 400 -8.85 10.48 -0.40
CA LYS A 400 -9.47 11.19 -1.52
C LYS A 400 -8.51 11.32 -2.71
N ARG A 401 -7.27 11.72 -2.46
CA ARG A 401 -6.29 11.97 -3.53
C ARG A 401 -5.82 10.68 -4.17
N ILE A 402 -5.59 9.64 -3.38
CA ILE A 402 -5.17 8.35 -3.93
C ILE A 402 -6.28 7.68 -4.75
N ASP A 403 -7.55 7.86 -4.38
CA ASP A 403 -8.68 7.35 -5.16
C ASP A 403 -8.86 8.08 -6.50
N VAL A 404 -8.68 9.41 -6.52
CA VAL A 404 -8.68 10.20 -7.76
C VAL A 404 -7.54 9.76 -8.67
N LEU A 405 -6.32 9.61 -8.13
CA LEU A 405 -5.15 9.19 -8.91
C LEU A 405 -5.28 7.73 -9.40
N ALA A 406 -5.83 6.84 -8.58
CA ALA A 406 -6.11 5.46 -8.99
C ALA A 406 -7.14 5.40 -10.13
N THR A 407 -8.16 6.27 -10.07
CA THR A 407 -9.16 6.42 -11.13
C THR A 407 -8.52 6.95 -12.40
N ALA A 408 -7.67 7.98 -12.30
CA ALA A 408 -6.96 8.55 -13.43
C ALA A 408 -6.05 7.53 -14.13
N ILE A 409 -5.27 6.75 -13.36
CA ILE A 409 -4.41 5.68 -13.88
C ILE A 409 -5.25 4.58 -14.55
N ALA A 410 -6.35 4.15 -13.92
CA ALA A 410 -7.26 3.17 -14.52
C ALA A 410 -7.91 3.68 -15.82
N GLY A 411 -8.22 4.98 -15.88
CA GLY A 411 -8.70 5.69 -17.07
C GLY A 411 -7.62 5.99 -18.11
N LYS A 412 -6.36 5.59 -17.87
CA LYS A 412 -5.19 5.84 -18.74
C LYS A 412 -4.93 7.33 -18.98
N MET A 413 -5.28 8.18 -18.01
CA MET A 413 -5.03 9.62 -18.07
C MET A 413 -3.53 9.92 -18.00
N SER A 414 -3.18 11.08 -18.52
CA SER A 414 -1.85 11.69 -18.46
C SER A 414 -1.79 12.77 -17.38
N VAL A 415 -0.58 13.27 -17.12
CA VAL A 415 -0.35 14.41 -16.23
C VAL A 415 -1.05 15.69 -16.71
N PHE A 416 -1.28 15.83 -18.02
CA PHE A 416 -1.99 16.96 -18.62
C PHE A 416 -3.50 16.93 -18.33
N ASP A 417 -4.06 15.74 -18.23
CA ASP A 417 -5.47 15.59 -17.87
C ASP A 417 -5.71 15.96 -16.39
N LEU A 418 -4.72 15.74 -15.52
CA LEU A 418 -4.81 16.14 -14.10
C LEU A 418 -4.95 17.65 -13.93
N GLU A 419 -4.40 18.46 -14.85
CA GLU A 419 -4.50 19.92 -14.83
C GLU A 419 -5.95 20.41 -14.87
N ASN A 420 -6.83 19.65 -15.55
CA ASN A 420 -8.21 20.05 -15.87
C ASN A 420 -9.28 19.24 -15.14
N LEU A 421 -8.90 18.42 -14.14
CA LEU A 421 -9.88 17.71 -13.31
C LEU A 421 -10.75 18.72 -12.53
N ASP A 422 -12.04 18.74 -12.83
CA ASP A 422 -13.05 19.52 -12.12
C ASP A 422 -13.47 18.78 -10.84
N LEU A 423 -12.78 19.07 -9.74
CA LEU A 423 -12.97 18.41 -8.44
C LEU A 423 -13.79 19.29 -7.49
N ALA A 424 -14.62 18.65 -6.66
CA ALA A 424 -15.50 19.35 -5.74
C ALA A 424 -14.72 20.25 -4.76
N TYR A 425 -15.08 21.53 -4.71
CA TYR A 425 -14.44 22.53 -3.86
C TYR A 425 -15.43 23.28 -2.98
N SER A 426 -15.15 23.25 -1.67
CA SER A 426 -15.43 24.34 -0.74
C SER A 426 -14.34 24.36 0.34
N PRO A 427 -14.16 25.45 1.10
CA PRO A 427 -13.00 25.62 2.00
C PRO A 427 -12.72 24.46 2.98
N PRO A 428 -13.71 23.75 3.56
CA PRO A 428 -13.45 22.63 4.46
C PRO A 428 -12.91 21.35 3.78
N PHE A 429 -13.08 21.21 2.46
CA PHE A 429 -12.86 19.92 1.76
C PHE A 429 -11.74 19.96 0.71
N GLY A 430 -11.37 21.15 0.23
CA GLY A 430 -10.38 21.30 -0.82
C GLY A 430 -9.91 22.73 -0.99
N SER A 431 -9.24 22.97 -2.11
CA SER A 431 -8.76 24.27 -2.56
C SER A 431 -9.26 24.49 -4.00
N ALA A 432 -9.26 25.73 -4.48
CA ALA A 432 -9.71 26.05 -5.84
C ALA A 432 -8.97 25.23 -6.92
N ASN A 433 -7.68 24.98 -6.69
CA ASN A 433 -6.95 23.90 -7.33
C ASN A 433 -6.69 22.82 -6.27
N ASP A 434 -7.22 21.61 -6.46
CA ASP A 434 -6.95 20.51 -5.54
C ASP A 434 -5.45 20.14 -5.62
N PRO A 435 -4.84 19.59 -4.56
CA PRO A 435 -3.53 18.96 -4.62
C PRO A 435 -3.30 18.04 -5.83
N VAL A 436 -4.32 17.35 -6.36
CA VAL A 436 -4.20 16.60 -7.62
C VAL A 436 -3.95 17.52 -8.82
N ASN A 437 -4.67 18.63 -8.95
CA ASN A 437 -4.44 19.62 -10.03
C ASN A 437 -3.02 20.19 -9.92
N ILE A 438 -2.56 20.51 -8.70
CA ILE A 438 -1.21 21.01 -8.46
C ILE A 438 -0.14 19.99 -8.84
N ALA A 439 -0.35 18.70 -8.52
CA ALA A 439 0.51 17.62 -8.99
C ALA A 439 0.52 17.53 -10.53
N GLY A 440 -0.63 17.72 -11.17
CA GLY A 440 -0.78 17.83 -12.62
C GLY A 440 0.02 18.98 -13.23
N PHE A 441 -0.11 20.20 -12.71
CA PHE A 441 0.62 21.38 -13.20
C PHE A 441 2.14 21.17 -13.13
N VAL A 442 2.65 20.71 -11.97
CA VAL A 442 4.09 20.50 -11.78
C VAL A 442 4.61 19.40 -12.68
N ALA A 443 3.89 18.27 -12.79
CA ALA A 443 4.30 17.18 -13.67
C ALA A 443 4.24 17.58 -15.15
N SER A 444 3.25 18.36 -15.56
CA SER A 444 3.08 18.83 -16.94
C SER A 444 4.14 19.83 -17.34
N HIS A 445 4.61 20.70 -16.43
CA HIS A 445 5.76 21.56 -16.69
C HIS A 445 7.04 20.75 -16.94
N ILE A 446 7.27 19.68 -16.17
CA ILE A 446 8.41 18.77 -16.38
C ILE A 446 8.27 18.07 -17.73
N ALA A 447 7.09 17.54 -18.04
CA ALA A 447 6.83 16.82 -19.29
C ALA A 447 7.01 17.71 -20.54
N ARG A 448 6.63 18.99 -20.46
CA ARG A 448 6.79 19.96 -21.56
C ARG A 448 8.21 20.53 -21.68
N GLY A 449 9.06 20.36 -20.66
CA GLY A 449 10.35 21.04 -20.59
C GLY A 449 10.23 22.54 -20.35
N ASP A 450 9.11 23.00 -19.76
CA ASP A 450 8.86 24.42 -19.48
C ASP A 450 9.87 24.99 -18.49
N ILE A 451 10.36 24.16 -17.56
CA ILE A 451 11.46 24.47 -16.63
C ILE A 451 12.29 23.22 -16.36
N ASN A 452 13.62 23.36 -16.40
CA ASN A 452 14.53 22.30 -15.99
C ASN A 452 14.40 22.07 -14.48
N THR A 453 14.42 20.81 -14.05
CA THR A 453 14.41 20.48 -12.63
C THR A 453 15.56 19.55 -12.28
N VAL A 454 16.08 19.69 -11.06
CA VAL A 454 17.06 18.75 -10.50
C VAL A 454 16.42 18.00 -9.34
N SER A 455 16.55 16.67 -9.36
CA SER A 455 16.11 15.82 -8.25
C SER A 455 17.20 15.79 -7.18
N PRO A 456 16.90 16.06 -5.90
CA PRO A 456 17.89 16.06 -4.82
C PRO A 456 18.75 14.79 -4.72
N GLU A 457 18.19 13.63 -5.06
CA GLU A 457 18.88 12.34 -5.01
C GLU A 457 20.04 12.21 -6.01
N LYS A 458 19.95 12.91 -7.14
CA LYS A 458 20.92 12.82 -8.25
C LYS A 458 21.77 14.07 -8.40
N TRP A 459 21.48 15.10 -7.61
CA TRP A 459 22.12 16.40 -7.74
C TRP A 459 23.37 16.46 -6.87
N LEU A 460 24.52 16.68 -7.52
CA LEU A 460 25.77 17.02 -6.87
C LEU A 460 26.04 18.51 -7.17
N PRO A 461 26.09 19.40 -6.17
CA PRO A 461 26.23 20.85 -6.37
C PRO A 461 27.67 21.23 -6.76
N ASN A 462 28.23 20.62 -7.79
CA ASN A 462 29.59 20.88 -8.23
C ASN A 462 29.60 21.97 -9.32
N GLY A 463 29.93 23.20 -8.93
CA GLY A 463 30.05 24.35 -9.84
C GLY A 463 28.76 25.14 -10.09
N ASP A 464 27.60 24.57 -9.74
CA ASP A 464 26.30 25.25 -9.81
C ASP A 464 26.24 26.47 -8.87
N PHE A 465 25.59 27.55 -9.31
CA PHE A 465 25.24 28.66 -8.43
C PHE A 465 23.90 28.36 -7.74
N VAL A 466 23.96 28.09 -6.44
CA VAL A 466 22.78 27.71 -5.66
C VAL A 466 22.10 28.98 -5.11
N LEU A 467 20.86 29.21 -5.53
CA LEU A 467 20.07 30.39 -5.18
C LEU A 467 18.90 30.03 -4.25
N ASP A 468 18.99 30.46 -3.00
CA ASP A 468 17.92 30.34 -2.00
C ASP A 468 16.99 31.56 -2.09
N VAL A 469 15.73 31.34 -2.48
CA VAL A 469 14.75 32.43 -2.62
C VAL A 469 13.76 32.54 -1.47
N ARG A 470 14.05 31.88 -0.34
CA ARG A 470 13.30 32.03 0.92
C ARG A 470 13.55 33.38 1.58
N ASP A 471 12.65 33.76 2.48
CA ASP A 471 12.81 34.95 3.31
C ASP A 471 13.84 34.68 4.44
N PRO A 472 14.59 35.69 4.91
CA PRO A 472 15.67 35.50 5.89
C PRO A 472 15.24 34.77 7.17
N ASP A 473 14.04 35.03 7.67
CA ASP A 473 13.48 34.37 8.86
C ASP A 473 13.43 32.83 8.71
N GLU A 474 13.21 32.31 7.49
CA GLU A 474 13.22 30.88 7.23
C GLU A 474 14.64 30.29 7.32
N LEU A 475 15.66 31.07 6.98
CA LEU A 475 17.05 30.65 7.09
C LEU A 475 17.49 30.63 8.56
N GLU A 476 17.05 31.61 9.34
CA GLU A 476 17.26 31.64 10.80
C GLU A 476 16.58 30.46 11.50
N GLN A 477 15.44 29.98 10.98
CA GLN A 477 14.73 28.86 11.56
C GLN A 477 15.27 27.50 11.13
N PHE A 478 15.60 27.34 9.83
CA PHE A 478 15.83 26.01 9.24
C PHE A 478 17.25 25.80 8.72
N GLY A 479 18.08 26.84 8.66
CA GLY A 479 19.37 26.83 7.95
C GLY A 479 19.19 26.96 6.45
N LYS A 480 20.27 26.77 5.69
CA LYS A 480 20.29 26.82 4.21
C LYS A 480 21.23 25.77 3.63
N LEU A 481 21.19 25.54 2.31
CA LEU A 481 22.15 24.65 1.66
C LEU A 481 23.54 25.28 1.68
N ASP A 482 24.58 24.45 1.85
CA ASP A 482 25.97 24.91 1.88
C ASP A 482 26.31 25.73 0.64
N GLY A 483 26.87 26.92 0.84
CA GLY A 483 27.28 27.81 -0.25
C GLY A 483 26.12 28.48 -0.99
N ALA A 484 24.87 28.31 -0.55
CA ALA A 484 23.73 28.99 -1.15
C ALA A 484 23.78 30.50 -0.91
N THR A 485 23.55 31.26 -1.98
CA THR A 485 23.31 32.70 -1.91
C THR A 485 21.83 32.95 -1.70
N ASN A 486 21.47 33.75 -0.68
CA ASN A 486 20.07 34.09 -0.42
C ASN A 486 19.68 35.41 -1.09
N ILE A 487 18.66 35.35 -1.95
CA ILE A 487 17.97 36.52 -2.50
C ILE A 487 16.48 36.20 -2.47
N PRO A 488 15.71 36.76 -1.52
CA PRO A 488 14.28 36.50 -1.42
C PRO A 488 13.56 36.74 -2.75
N LEU A 489 12.56 35.89 -3.06
CA LEU A 489 11.84 35.97 -4.34
C LEU A 489 11.28 37.38 -4.62
N SER A 490 10.85 38.09 -3.57
CA SER A 490 10.34 39.47 -3.64
C SER A 490 11.38 40.49 -4.13
N GLN A 491 12.66 40.22 -3.90
CA GLN A 491 13.79 41.09 -4.24
C GLN A 491 14.51 40.65 -5.52
N LEU A 492 14.33 39.40 -5.95
CA LEU A 492 15.06 38.78 -7.05
C LEU A 492 15.00 39.59 -8.35
N ARG A 493 13.85 40.18 -8.67
CA ARG A 493 13.66 40.95 -9.91
C ARG A 493 14.58 42.17 -10.01
N ALA A 494 14.91 42.80 -8.88
CA ALA A 494 15.81 43.95 -8.84
C ALA A 494 17.29 43.55 -8.69
N ALA A 495 17.57 42.26 -8.53
CA ALA A 495 18.91 41.73 -8.21
C ALA A 495 19.46 40.79 -9.28
N THR A 496 18.82 40.70 -10.46
CA THR A 496 19.26 39.80 -11.55
C THR A 496 20.69 40.08 -11.99
N ASP A 497 21.12 41.34 -11.99
CA ASP A 497 22.46 41.76 -12.40
C ASP A 497 23.57 41.26 -11.46
N ARG A 498 23.21 40.76 -10.27
CA ARG A 498 24.15 40.18 -9.29
C ARG A 498 24.38 38.68 -9.51
N LEU A 499 23.63 38.05 -10.40
CA LEU A 499 23.68 36.61 -10.62
C LEU A 499 24.68 36.25 -11.73
N PRO A 500 25.41 35.13 -11.59
CA PRO A 500 26.34 34.69 -12.62
C PRO A 500 25.60 34.28 -13.90
N GLN A 501 26.17 34.60 -15.05
CA GLN A 501 25.69 34.15 -16.36
C GLN A 501 26.55 33.02 -16.96
N ASP A 502 27.69 32.72 -16.34
CA ASP A 502 28.72 31.80 -16.84
C ASP A 502 28.54 30.35 -16.36
N ARG A 503 27.55 30.09 -15.51
CA ARG A 503 27.25 28.77 -14.94
C ARG A 503 25.77 28.61 -14.63
N ARG A 504 25.36 27.37 -14.49
CA ARG A 504 24.00 26.98 -14.13
C ARG A 504 23.54 27.60 -12.82
N ILE A 505 22.30 28.10 -12.78
CA ILE A 505 21.64 28.54 -11.55
C ILE A 505 20.64 27.47 -11.10
N VAL A 506 20.81 26.97 -9.87
CA VAL A 506 19.85 26.07 -9.22
C VAL A 506 19.08 26.84 -8.16
N THR A 507 17.82 27.16 -8.45
CA THR A 507 16.94 27.86 -7.52
C THR A 507 16.26 26.87 -6.58
N TYR A 508 16.11 27.22 -5.31
CA TYR A 508 15.26 26.48 -4.38
C TYR A 508 14.53 27.39 -3.41
N CYS A 509 13.44 26.88 -2.85
CA CYS A 509 12.81 27.45 -1.66
C CYS A 509 12.46 26.35 -0.66
N GLN A 510 11.61 26.60 0.33
CA GLN A 510 11.27 25.58 1.33
C GLN A 510 10.70 24.29 0.74
N LYS A 511 9.78 24.40 -0.24
CA LYS A 511 9.03 23.27 -0.83
C LYS A 511 9.05 23.18 -2.36
N GLY A 512 9.80 24.06 -3.04
CA GLY A 512 9.96 24.09 -4.49
C GLY A 512 9.11 25.10 -5.28
N LEU A 513 7.98 25.58 -4.75
CA LEU A 513 7.08 26.51 -5.48
C LEU A 513 7.70 27.88 -5.78
N ARG A 514 8.21 28.57 -4.75
CA ARG A 514 8.89 29.87 -4.94
C ARG A 514 10.19 29.72 -5.75
N GLY A 515 10.88 28.58 -5.62
CA GLY A 515 12.02 28.23 -6.48
C GLY A 515 11.60 28.14 -7.95
N TYR A 516 10.49 27.48 -8.26
CA TYR A 516 9.91 27.46 -9.60
C TYR A 516 9.62 28.88 -10.13
N HIS A 517 9.01 29.76 -9.34
CA HIS A 517 8.79 31.16 -9.74
C HIS A 517 10.10 31.90 -10.01
N ALA A 518 11.12 31.68 -9.20
CA ALA A 518 12.45 32.24 -9.43
C ALA A 518 13.06 31.73 -10.74
N ALA A 519 12.96 30.43 -11.01
CA ALA A 519 13.43 29.85 -12.26
C ALA A 519 12.68 30.44 -13.49
N CYS A 520 11.36 30.62 -13.42
CA CYS A 520 10.59 31.32 -14.45
C CYS A 520 11.11 32.75 -14.67
N LEU A 521 11.31 33.49 -13.57
CA LEU A 521 11.75 34.88 -13.60
C LEU A 521 13.11 34.99 -14.29
N LEU A 522 14.06 34.13 -13.90
CA LEU A 522 15.42 34.15 -14.46
C LEU A 522 15.42 33.75 -15.93
N ARG A 523 14.72 32.68 -16.33
CA ARG A 523 14.57 32.34 -17.76
C ARG A 523 13.97 33.49 -18.56
N GLY A 524 12.92 34.12 -18.04
CA GLY A 524 12.29 35.30 -18.66
C GLY A 524 13.19 36.54 -18.69
N SER A 525 14.25 36.57 -17.88
CA SER A 525 15.26 37.64 -17.84
C SER A 525 16.51 37.31 -18.65
N GLY A 526 16.50 36.23 -19.44
CA GLY A 526 17.58 35.86 -20.36
C GLY A 526 18.62 34.86 -19.82
N PHE A 527 18.40 34.27 -18.65
CA PHE A 527 19.28 33.19 -18.15
C PHE A 527 18.96 31.87 -18.86
N GLU A 528 19.93 31.29 -19.54
CA GLU A 528 19.73 30.10 -20.38
C GLU A 528 19.72 28.78 -19.57
N ASP A 529 20.61 28.63 -18.58
CA ASP A 529 20.72 27.43 -17.76
C ASP A 529 20.25 27.65 -16.33
N VAL A 530 18.94 27.51 -16.13
CA VAL A 530 18.29 27.64 -14.82
C VAL A 530 17.49 26.38 -14.52
N ALA A 531 17.65 25.84 -13.31
CA ALA A 531 16.89 24.69 -12.84
C ALA A 531 16.28 24.92 -11.46
N ASN A 532 15.14 24.28 -11.19
CA ASN A 532 14.51 24.26 -9.88
C ASN A 532 14.80 22.95 -9.13
N LEU A 533 15.16 23.05 -7.85
CA LEU A 533 15.36 21.89 -6.98
C LEU A 533 14.00 21.29 -6.56
N GLN A 534 13.72 20.06 -7.01
CA GLN A 534 12.45 19.39 -6.72
C GLN A 534 12.26 19.19 -5.21
N GLY A 535 11.08 19.55 -4.70
CA GLY A 535 10.76 19.45 -3.27
C GLY A 535 11.47 20.47 -2.36
N GLY A 536 12.39 21.29 -2.88
CA GLY A 536 13.04 22.37 -2.16
C GLY A 536 13.98 21.93 -1.02
N PHE A 537 14.23 22.84 -0.08
CA PHE A 537 15.13 22.65 1.07
C PHE A 537 14.74 21.42 1.91
N LEU A 538 13.44 21.20 2.14
CA LEU A 538 12.97 20.05 2.91
C LEU A 538 13.42 18.73 2.28
N GLN A 539 13.26 18.59 0.95
CA GLN A 539 13.66 17.38 0.25
C GLN A 539 15.17 17.25 0.15
N ALA A 540 15.89 18.37 0.03
CA ALA A 540 17.35 18.38 0.01
C ALA A 540 17.97 17.93 1.35
N LYS A 541 17.45 18.46 2.47
CA LYS A 541 17.85 18.05 3.82
C LYS A 541 17.57 16.57 4.06
N LEU A 542 16.40 16.08 3.62
CA LEU A 542 16.09 14.65 3.67
C LEU A 542 17.06 13.80 2.86
N ASN A 543 17.68 14.32 1.79
CA ASN A 543 18.65 13.59 0.98
C ASN A 543 20.10 13.83 1.44
N ASN A 544 20.31 14.38 2.64
CA ASN A 544 21.63 14.65 3.20
C ASN A 544 22.50 15.55 2.30
N ILE A 545 21.88 16.43 1.51
CA ILE A 545 22.63 17.49 0.84
C ILE A 545 23.20 18.39 1.95
N PRO A 546 24.50 18.75 1.90
CA PRO A 546 25.13 19.58 2.92
C PRO A 546 24.36 20.87 3.19
N CYS A 547 24.14 21.16 4.47
CA CYS A 547 23.38 22.31 4.95
C CYS A 547 24.14 23.06 6.05
N GLU A 548 24.12 24.39 5.96
CA GLU A 548 24.58 25.29 7.01
C GLU A 548 23.51 25.32 8.10
N ALA A 549 23.93 25.05 9.34
CA ALA A 549 23.06 25.14 10.51
C ALA A 549 22.54 26.58 10.69
N PRO A 550 21.37 26.77 11.33
CA PRO A 550 20.87 28.11 11.60
C PRO A 550 21.86 28.91 12.47
N PRO A 551 22.00 30.23 12.26
CA PRO A 551 22.88 31.07 13.07
C PRO A 551 22.44 31.02 14.53
N GLY A 552 23.26 30.43 15.43
CA GLY A 552 23.00 30.40 16.88
C GLY A 552 22.87 29.01 17.53
N LEU A 553 23.06 27.92 16.79
CA LEU A 553 23.08 26.53 17.32
C LEU A 553 24.48 25.87 17.25
N GLY A 554 25.53 26.68 17.12
CA GLY A 554 26.93 26.22 17.03
C GLY A 554 27.58 25.95 18.37
#